data_AF-W7BKJ1-F1
#
_entry.id   AF-W7BKJ1-F1
#
_cell.length_a   1.000
_cell.length_b   1.000
_cell.length_c   1.000
_cell.angle_alpha   90.00
_cell.angle_beta   90.00
_cell.angle_gamma   90.00
#
_symmetry.space_group_name_H-M   'P 1'
#
loop_
_entity.id
_entity.type
_entity.pdbx_description
1 polymer ?
#
loop_
_entity_poly.entity_id
_entity_poly.type
_entity_poly.pdbx_seq_one_letter_code
_entity_poly.pdbx_strand_id
1 'polypeptide(L)'
;MQIKKLKERYPDLTYSEKPLKINTTHLFFYENPYYFAIPKKTLTSEEINLLQTLFQAPAPVFKNERLTEWHTLLFTQEPLIIQPEQHSYRITQFQIQSTPPSKKTLHEWQKALISFFRAGYRITHADQ
;
A
#
# COMPACT_ATOMS: atom_id res chain seq x y z
N MET A 1 -8.20 18.15 -2.57
CA MET A 1 -8.71 18.58 -3.90
C MET A 1 -10.13 19.18 -3.83
N GLN A 2 -10.55 20.05 -4.78
CA GLN A 2 -11.94 20.54 -4.87
C GLN A 2 -12.77 19.67 -5.84
N ILE A 3 -13.45 18.63 -5.33
CA ILE A 3 -14.23 17.67 -6.15
C ILE A 3 -15.29 18.35 -7.05
N LYS A 4 -15.83 19.50 -6.60
CA LYS A 4 -16.80 20.30 -7.38
C LYS A 4 -16.21 20.80 -8.70
N LYS A 5 -14.98 21.36 -8.67
CA LYS A 5 -14.27 21.80 -9.89
C LYS A 5 -13.92 20.63 -10.80
N LEU A 6 -13.62 19.47 -10.23
CA LEU A 6 -13.35 18.27 -11.02
C LEU A 6 -14.62 17.81 -11.75
N LYS A 7 -15.79 17.92 -11.12
CA LYS A 7 -17.08 17.60 -11.73
C LYS A 7 -17.53 18.61 -12.79
N GLU A 8 -17.13 19.88 -12.68
CA GLU A 8 -17.31 20.86 -13.76
C GLU A 8 -16.54 20.45 -15.02
N ARG A 9 -15.29 19.95 -14.86
CA ARG A 9 -14.46 19.50 -15.97
C ARG A 9 -14.84 18.12 -16.51
N TYR A 10 -15.31 17.24 -15.64
CA TYR A 10 -15.75 15.89 -15.97
C TYR A 10 -17.20 15.69 -15.47
N PRO A 11 -18.22 16.10 -16.25
CA PRO A 11 -19.62 16.08 -15.79
C PRO A 11 -20.12 14.69 -15.41
N ASP A 12 -19.68 13.66 -16.13
CA ASP A 12 -20.01 12.25 -15.91
C ASP A 12 -19.23 11.62 -14.74
N LEU A 13 -18.42 12.39 -14.03
CA LEU A 13 -17.70 11.93 -12.85
C LEU A 13 -18.69 11.53 -11.75
N THR A 14 -18.46 10.34 -11.21
CA THR A 14 -19.15 9.85 -10.01
C THR A 14 -18.20 9.92 -8.82
N TYR A 15 -18.69 10.32 -7.65
CA TYR A 15 -17.89 10.35 -6.43
C TYR A 15 -18.71 9.93 -5.21
N SER A 16 -18.03 9.43 -4.19
CA SER A 16 -18.60 8.87 -2.97
C SER A 16 -17.57 8.91 -1.85
N GLU A 17 -18.00 9.12 -0.62
CA GLU A 17 -17.14 8.97 0.57
C GLU A 17 -16.86 7.49 0.90
N LYS A 18 -17.68 6.58 0.35
CA LYS A 18 -17.50 5.13 0.44
C LYS A 18 -16.81 4.59 -0.82
N PRO A 19 -16.04 3.49 -0.71
CA PRO A 19 -15.38 2.87 -1.85
C PRO A 19 -16.35 2.53 -2.99
N LEU A 20 -15.93 2.84 -4.21
CA LEU A 20 -16.70 2.54 -5.43
C LEU A 20 -16.42 1.11 -5.92
N LYS A 21 -17.42 0.47 -6.54
CA LYS A 21 -17.25 -0.84 -7.15
C LYS A 21 -16.43 -0.72 -8.44
N ILE A 22 -15.24 -1.32 -8.43
CA ILE A 22 -14.29 -1.28 -9.54
C ILE A 22 -14.88 -2.01 -10.76
N ASN A 23 -14.66 -1.44 -11.94
CA ASN A 23 -14.99 -2.03 -13.24
C ASN A 23 -13.93 -1.65 -14.30
N THR A 24 -14.06 -2.18 -15.51
CA THR A 24 -13.08 -1.93 -16.59
C THR A 24 -13.34 -0.65 -17.38
N THR A 25 -14.55 -0.11 -17.32
CA THR A 25 -15.01 1.02 -18.15
C THR A 25 -14.69 2.38 -17.55
N HIS A 26 -14.27 2.44 -16.28
CA HIS A 26 -13.93 3.67 -15.57
C HIS A 26 -12.47 3.66 -15.08
N LEU A 27 -11.92 4.85 -14.88
CA LEU A 27 -10.75 5.07 -14.04
C LEU A 27 -11.23 5.35 -12.61
N PHE A 28 -10.51 4.81 -11.62
CA PHE A 28 -10.86 4.93 -10.20
C PHE A 28 -9.71 5.56 -9.44
N PHE A 29 -10.04 6.57 -8.64
CA PHE A 29 -9.08 7.34 -7.87
C PHE A 29 -9.59 7.57 -6.46
N TYR A 30 -8.67 7.89 -5.56
CA TYR A 30 -8.98 8.30 -4.21
C TYR A 30 -8.24 9.58 -3.89
N GLU A 31 -8.96 10.52 -3.30
CA GLU A 31 -8.43 11.77 -2.79
C GLU A 31 -9.29 12.13 -1.59
N ASN A 32 -8.70 12.07 -0.39
CA ASN A 32 -9.41 12.20 0.87
C ASN A 32 -10.40 13.40 0.87
N PRO A 33 -11.70 13.19 1.18
CA PRO A 33 -12.37 11.96 1.63
C PRO A 33 -13.09 11.17 0.53
N TYR A 34 -12.88 11.51 -0.75
CA TYR A 34 -13.70 11.01 -1.85
C TYR A 34 -12.99 9.94 -2.68
N TYR A 35 -13.69 8.83 -2.87
CA TYR A 35 -13.50 7.95 -4.01
C TYR A 35 -14.22 8.54 -5.21
N PHE A 36 -13.57 8.60 -6.36
CA PHE A 36 -14.21 9.07 -7.58
C PHE A 36 -13.83 8.23 -8.79
N ALA A 37 -14.76 8.18 -9.75
CA ALA A 37 -14.59 7.44 -10.98
C ALA A 37 -14.99 8.27 -12.20
N ILE A 38 -14.17 8.20 -13.24
CA ILE A 38 -14.36 8.90 -14.51
C ILE A 38 -14.50 7.86 -15.63
N PRO A 39 -15.56 7.90 -16.45
CA PRO A 39 -15.70 6.96 -17.57
C PRO A 39 -14.56 7.13 -18.57
N LYS A 40 -13.90 6.03 -18.97
CA LYS A 40 -12.81 6.09 -19.96
C LYS A 40 -13.29 6.59 -21.33
N LYS A 41 -14.55 6.32 -21.67
CA LYS A 41 -15.16 6.72 -22.95
C LYS A 41 -15.18 8.24 -23.17
N THR A 42 -15.07 9.04 -22.11
CA THR A 42 -15.12 10.51 -22.17
C THR A 42 -13.73 11.14 -22.14
N LEU A 43 -12.66 10.34 -22.19
CA LEU A 43 -11.28 10.80 -22.02
C LEU A 43 -10.44 10.42 -23.25
N THR A 44 -9.48 11.28 -23.60
CA THR A 44 -8.44 10.89 -24.56
C THR A 44 -7.37 10.03 -23.88
N SER A 45 -6.54 9.36 -24.68
CA SER A 45 -5.40 8.58 -24.18
C SER A 45 -4.41 9.41 -23.36
N GLU A 46 -4.17 10.66 -23.77
CA GLU A 46 -3.31 11.60 -23.08
C GLU A 46 -3.90 12.01 -21.72
N GLU A 47 -5.21 12.25 -21.67
CA GLU A 47 -5.90 12.56 -20.41
C GLU A 47 -5.90 11.38 -19.45
N ILE A 48 -6.10 10.16 -19.96
CA ILE A 48 -6.00 8.94 -19.16
C ILE A 48 -4.60 8.84 -18.52
N ASN A 49 -3.55 8.98 -19.33
CA ASN A 49 -2.17 8.95 -18.85
C ASN A 49 -1.89 10.05 -17.83
N LEU A 50 -2.33 11.28 -18.10
CA LEU A 50 -2.18 12.40 -17.17
C LEU A 50 -2.88 12.14 -15.84
N LEU A 51 -4.15 11.72 -15.86
CA LEU A 51 -4.93 11.46 -14.65
C LEU A 51 -4.31 10.32 -13.82
N GLN A 52 -3.86 9.25 -14.46
CA GLN A 52 -3.16 8.15 -13.78
C GLN A 52 -1.79 8.55 -13.23
N THR A 53 -1.15 9.58 -13.81
CA THR A 53 0.12 10.13 -13.31
C THR A 53 -0.12 11.07 -12.13
N LEU A 54 -1.16 11.91 -12.20
CA LEU A 54 -1.48 12.91 -11.17
C LEU A 54 -2.12 12.30 -9.93
N PHE A 55 -2.91 11.23 -10.10
CA PHE A 55 -3.62 10.57 -9.02
C PHE A 55 -3.10 9.14 -8.84
N GLN A 56 -2.56 8.85 -7.66
CA GLN A 56 -2.13 7.49 -7.33
C GLN A 56 -3.34 6.56 -7.13
N ALA A 57 -3.07 5.26 -7.20
CA ALA A 57 -4.05 4.17 -7.14
C ALA A 57 -5.09 4.36 -6.00
N PRO A 58 -6.32 3.84 -6.18
CA PRO A 58 -7.38 3.98 -5.19
C PRO A 58 -6.91 3.53 -3.81
N ALA A 59 -7.34 4.25 -2.75
CA ALA A 59 -7.02 3.87 -1.39
C ALA A 59 -7.35 2.40 -1.17
N PRO A 60 -6.38 1.62 -0.67
CA PRO A 60 -6.56 0.20 -0.52
C PRO A 60 -7.75 -0.08 0.40
N VAL A 61 -8.74 -0.81 -0.12
CA VAL A 61 -9.90 -1.25 0.65
C VAL A 61 -9.50 -2.54 1.37
N PHE A 62 -9.20 -2.42 2.65
CA PHE A 62 -8.87 -3.57 3.47
C PHE A 62 -10.14 -4.23 4.02
N LYS A 63 -10.22 -5.56 3.91
CA LYS A 63 -11.33 -6.35 4.46
C LYS A 63 -11.23 -6.56 5.97
N ASN A 64 -10.08 -6.28 6.57
CA ASN A 64 -9.78 -6.52 7.97
C ASN A 64 -9.12 -5.27 8.54
N GLU A 65 -9.59 -4.84 9.71
CA GLU A 65 -9.05 -3.73 10.50
C GLU A 65 -7.54 -3.86 10.73
N ARG A 66 -7.03 -5.08 10.99
CA ARG A 66 -5.58 -5.33 11.11
C ARG A 66 -4.79 -4.96 9.85
N LEU A 67 -5.35 -5.18 8.66
CA LEU A 67 -4.66 -4.82 7.42
C LEU A 67 -4.62 -3.30 7.24
N THR A 68 -5.66 -2.59 7.68
CA THR A 68 -5.67 -1.13 7.76
C THR A 68 -4.59 -0.64 8.70
N GLU A 69 -4.48 -1.21 9.91
CA GLU A 69 -3.45 -0.86 10.89
C GLU A 69 -2.03 -1.06 10.34
N TRP A 70 -1.77 -2.20 9.69
CA TRP A 70 -0.48 -2.47 9.05
C TRP A 70 -0.17 -1.48 7.93
N HIS A 71 -1.15 -1.14 7.11
CA HIS A 71 -0.96 -0.15 6.05
C HIS A 71 -0.66 1.24 6.63
N THR A 72 -1.40 1.65 7.66
CA THR A 72 -1.16 2.92 8.35
C THR A 72 0.25 2.97 8.92
N LEU A 73 0.67 1.94 9.66
CA LEU A 73 2.03 1.85 10.23
C LEU A 73 3.13 1.92 9.16
N LEU A 74 2.97 1.21 8.04
CA LEU A 74 4.03 1.05 7.04
C LEU A 74 4.10 2.20 6.02
N PHE A 75 2.99 2.87 5.72
CA PHE A 75 2.91 3.75 4.55
C PHE A 75 2.43 5.17 4.84
N THR A 76 1.83 5.45 6.00
CA THR A 76 1.23 6.77 6.28
C THR A 76 2.03 7.62 7.26
N GLN A 77 3.01 7.03 7.95
CA GLN A 77 3.78 7.68 9.04
C GLN A 77 2.91 8.19 10.21
N GLU A 78 1.63 7.83 10.26
CA GLU A 78 0.75 8.19 11.36
C GLU A 78 1.06 7.32 12.60
N PRO A 79 1.02 7.91 13.81
CA PRO A 79 1.26 7.18 15.04
C PRO A 79 0.13 6.18 15.29
N LEU A 80 0.45 4.88 15.33
CA LEU A 80 -0.50 3.82 15.64
C LEU A 80 -0.36 3.40 17.10
N ILE A 81 -1.46 3.40 17.85
CA ILE A 81 -1.50 2.85 19.21
C ILE A 81 -1.68 1.34 19.07
N ILE A 82 -0.57 0.62 18.99
CA ILE A 82 -0.59 -0.85 18.95
C ILE A 82 -0.94 -1.35 20.35
N GLN A 83 -2.10 -1.99 20.51
CA GLN A 83 -2.43 -2.66 21.76
C GLN A 83 -1.46 -3.83 21.98
N PRO A 84 -0.93 -4.03 23.20
CA PRO A 84 -0.04 -5.12 23.47
C PRO A 84 -0.81 -6.46 23.40
N GLU A 85 -0.76 -7.14 22.26
CA GLU A 85 -1.16 -8.54 22.14
C GLU A 85 -0.06 -9.46 22.69
N GLN A 86 -0.41 -10.63 23.22
CA GLN A 86 0.55 -11.65 23.73
C GLN A 86 1.33 -12.37 22.60
N HIS A 87 1.48 -11.73 21.44
CA HIS A 87 2.14 -12.30 20.28
C HIS A 87 3.46 -11.56 20.04
N SER A 88 4.55 -12.33 19.98
CA SER A 88 5.87 -11.80 19.65
C SER A 88 6.01 -11.70 18.13
N TYR A 89 6.04 -10.48 17.62
CA TYR A 89 6.32 -10.20 16.21
C TYR A 89 7.76 -9.74 16.06
N ARG A 90 8.50 -10.34 15.12
CA ARG A 90 9.85 -9.91 14.73
C ARG A 90 9.79 -9.29 13.33
N ILE A 91 9.93 -7.97 13.26
CA ILE A 91 10.07 -7.24 12.00
C ILE A 91 11.56 -7.05 11.73
N THR A 92 12.04 -7.48 10.57
CA THR A 92 13.43 -7.27 10.13
C THR A 92 13.42 -6.43 8.88
N GLN A 93 13.96 -5.22 8.96
CA GLN A 93 14.12 -4.31 7.82
C GLN A 93 15.50 -4.50 7.19
N PHE A 94 15.55 -4.58 5.86
CA PHE A 94 16.80 -4.65 5.11
C PHE A 94 16.93 -3.43 4.20
N GLN A 95 18.13 -2.84 4.17
CA GLN A 95 18.52 -1.86 3.17
C GLN A 95 19.30 -2.57 2.07
N ILE A 96 18.76 -2.60 0.86
CA ILE A 96 19.41 -3.19 -0.31
C ILE A 96 19.95 -2.09 -1.23
N GLN A 97 21.05 -2.38 -1.92
CA GLN A 97 21.59 -1.50 -2.96
C GLN A 97 20.62 -1.48 -4.17
N SER A 98 20.50 -0.33 -4.85
CA SER A 98 19.60 -0.21 -6.01
C SER A 98 20.10 -0.96 -7.25
N THR A 99 21.40 -1.25 -7.31
CA THR A 99 22.01 -2.00 -8.41
C THR A 99 21.61 -3.48 -8.33
N PRO A 100 21.34 -4.14 -9.48
CA PRO A 100 21.04 -5.57 -9.50
C PRO A 100 22.14 -6.37 -8.80
N PRO A 101 21.80 -7.21 -7.79
CA PRO A 101 22.78 -7.96 -7.05
C PRO A 101 23.43 -9.02 -7.94
N SER A 102 24.72 -9.27 -7.73
CA SER A 102 25.42 -10.38 -8.38
C SER A 102 24.82 -11.73 -7.94
N LYS A 103 25.02 -12.79 -8.74
CA LYS A 103 24.62 -14.16 -8.34
C LYS A 103 25.22 -14.59 -7.00
N LYS A 104 26.45 -14.18 -6.70
CA LYS A 104 27.11 -14.45 -5.41
C LYS A 104 26.40 -13.73 -4.27
N THR A 105 26.04 -12.46 -4.46
CA THR A 105 25.29 -11.66 -3.47
C THR A 105 23.93 -12.27 -3.18
N LEU A 106 23.19 -12.68 -4.23
CA LEU A 106 21.89 -13.35 -4.07
C LEU A 106 22.01 -14.66 -3.28
N HIS A 107 23.05 -15.46 -3.55
CA HIS A 107 23.28 -16.71 -2.82
C HIS A 107 23.57 -16.48 -1.33
N GLU A 108 24.37 -15.46 -1.00
CA GLU A 108 24.65 -15.11 0.39
C GLU A 108 23.43 -14.52 1.10
N TRP A 109 22.62 -13.70 0.42
CA TRP A 109 21.33 -13.23 0.96
C TRP A 109 20.39 -14.39 1.23
N GLN A 110 20.28 -15.34 0.31
CA GLN A 110 19.45 -16.53 0.49
C GLN A 110 19.91 -17.33 1.72
N LYS A 111 21.22 -17.56 1.88
CA LYS A 111 21.75 -18.24 3.07
C LYS A 111 21.44 -17.49 4.37
N ALA A 112 21.66 -16.18 4.39
CA ALA A 112 21.40 -15.33 5.54
C ALA A 112 19.91 -15.32 5.90
N LEU A 113 19.03 -15.21 4.90
CA LEU A 113 17.58 -15.25 5.11
C LEU A 113 17.13 -16.61 5.65
N ILE A 114 17.64 -17.71 5.10
CA ILE A 114 17.33 -19.07 5.58
C ILE A 114 17.83 -19.28 7.03
N SER A 115 18.96 -18.69 7.44
CA SER A 115 19.48 -18.87 8.79
C SER A 115 18.60 -18.25 9.87
N PHE A 116 17.83 -17.21 9.56
CA PHE A 116 16.83 -16.66 10.49
C PHE A 116 15.70 -17.65 10.82
N PHE A 117 15.42 -18.62 9.95
CA PHE A 117 14.32 -19.56 10.09
C PHE A 117 14.77 -20.99 10.46
N ARG A 118 16.08 -21.24 10.56
CA ARG A 118 16.58 -22.51 11.09
C ARG A 118 16.42 -22.51 12.62
N ALA A 119 15.38 -23.21 13.08
CA ALA A 119 15.11 -23.47 14.48
C ALA A 119 16.37 -23.98 15.21
N GLY A 120 16.81 -23.25 16.23
CA GLY A 120 17.99 -23.64 17.01
C GLY A 120 18.44 -22.69 18.11
N TYR A 121 18.03 -21.43 18.13
CA TYR A 121 18.27 -20.57 19.29
C TYR A 121 17.10 -20.67 20.27
N ARG A 122 17.21 -21.62 21.20
CA ARG A 122 16.60 -21.48 22.52
C ARG A 122 17.17 -20.19 23.11
N ILE A 123 16.37 -19.14 23.18
CA ILE A 123 16.65 -18.02 24.07
C ILE A 123 16.34 -18.54 25.47
N THR A 124 17.36 -19.08 26.15
CA THR A 124 17.34 -19.20 27.61
C THR A 124 17.58 -17.80 28.17
N HIS A 125 16.50 -17.10 28.50
CA HIS A 125 16.47 -16.22 29.66
C HIS A 125 15.88 -17.07 30.80
N ALA A 126 16.35 -17.05 32.04
CA ALA A 126 17.09 -16.03 32.77
C ALA A 126 17.89 -16.68 33.92
N ASP A 127 18.80 -15.88 34.46
CA ASP A 127 19.60 -16.09 35.67
C ASP A 127 18.81 -16.62 36.88
N GLN A 128 19.39 -17.59 37.58
CA GLN A 128 19.61 -17.62 39.04
C GLN A 128 20.80 -18.52 39.36
#